data_AF-A0A7K9GX89-F1
#
_entry.id   AF-A0A7K9GX89-F1
#
_cell.length_a   1.000
_cell.length_b   1.000
_cell.length_c   1.000
_cell.angle_alpha   90.00
_cell.angle_beta   90.00
_cell.angle_gamma   90.00
#
_symmetry.space_group_name_H-M   'P 1'
#
loop_
_entity.id
_entity.type
_entity.pdbx_description
1 polymer ?
#
loop_
_entity_poly.entity_id
_entity_poly.type
_entity_poly.pdbx_seq_one_letter_code
_entity_poly.pdbx_strand_id
1 'polypeptide(L)'
;GVIFPYHPRLGRYTLNFHEAQRACLEQDGILASHDQLHQAWLEGLDWCNAGWLQDGSVQYPISRPRERCGRKDTPVGVRNYGYRHKESEHYDAFCFTSNLNGKVYFLKTFRKLSYPEAVQACKNNGAAVAKVGQLYAAWKLQLLDRCEAGWLEDGSIRYPIVNPRARCGGAEPGVRNLGFPDKKYKLFGVYCFKKAGEVPP
;
A
#
# COMPACT_ATOMS: atom_id res chain seq x y z
N GLY A 1 4.93 8.35 10.67
CA GLY A 1 3.96 7.59 9.86
C GLY A 1 4.54 7.30 8.50
N VAL A 2 3.77 6.72 7.59
CA VAL A 2 4.24 6.34 6.26
C VAL A 2 3.16 6.62 5.22
N ILE A 3 3.58 7.16 4.07
CA ILE A 3 2.74 7.32 2.89
C ILE A 3 2.73 6.02 2.10
N PHE A 4 1.55 5.63 1.64
CA PHE A 4 1.39 4.55 0.69
C PHE A 4 0.44 4.93 -0.45
N PRO A 5 0.84 4.71 -1.70
CA PRO A 5 -0.07 4.80 -2.83
C PRO A 5 -1.10 3.67 -2.81
N TYR A 6 -2.34 4.00 -3.16
CA TYR A 6 -3.44 3.04 -3.15
C TYR A 6 -4.35 3.20 -4.38
N HIS A 7 -4.71 2.06 -4.96
CA HIS A 7 -5.79 1.92 -5.91
C HIS A 7 -6.51 0.60 -5.63
N PRO A 8 -7.84 0.51 -5.84
CA PRO A 8 -8.61 -0.69 -5.58
C PRO A 8 -8.41 -1.74 -6.67
N ARG A 9 -9.04 -2.91 -6.48
CA ARG A 9 -9.09 -4.00 -7.47
C ARG A 9 -9.63 -3.58 -8.83
N LEU A 10 -10.54 -2.61 -8.87
CA LEU A 10 -11.17 -2.13 -10.11
C LEU A 10 -10.15 -1.53 -11.09
N GLY A 11 -9.01 -1.07 -10.59
CA GLY A 11 -7.91 -0.54 -11.41
C GLY A 11 -7.40 0.78 -10.87
N ARG A 12 -6.63 1.47 -11.71
CA ARG A 12 -6.09 2.80 -11.44
C ARG A 12 -7.06 3.86 -11.95
N TYR A 13 -7.10 5.00 -11.28
CA TYR A 13 -7.94 6.17 -11.62
C TYR A 13 -9.44 5.86 -11.61
N THR A 14 -9.88 5.14 -10.58
CA THR A 14 -11.28 4.74 -10.41
C THR A 14 -11.94 5.32 -9.16
N LEU A 15 -11.24 6.13 -8.37
CA LEU A 15 -11.76 6.69 -7.12
C LEU A 15 -12.05 8.18 -7.28
N ASN A 16 -13.28 8.59 -6.98
CA ASN A 16 -13.55 10.00 -6.68
C ASN A 16 -12.98 10.37 -5.29
N PHE A 17 -13.05 11.65 -4.89
CA PHE A 17 -12.43 12.11 -3.64
C PHE A 17 -12.99 11.39 -2.40
N HIS A 18 -14.31 11.21 -2.33
CA HIS A 18 -14.98 10.56 -1.20
C HIS A 18 -14.68 9.07 -1.13
N GLU A 19 -14.57 8.41 -2.28
CA GLU A 19 -14.14 7.02 -2.38
C GLU A 19 -12.68 6.85 -1.99
N ALA A 20 -11.80 7.77 -2.39
CA ALA A 20 -10.40 7.78 -1.99
C ALA A 20 -10.25 7.95 -0.46
N GLN A 21 -11.05 8.82 0.14
CA GLN A 21 -11.09 9.00 1.59
C GLN A 21 -11.52 7.70 2.31
N ARG A 22 -12.62 7.07 1.86
CA ARG A 22 -13.10 5.80 2.43
C ARG A 22 -12.09 4.68 2.23
N ALA A 23 -11.49 4.58 1.05
CA ALA A 23 -10.49 3.57 0.74
C ALA A 23 -9.26 3.65 1.65
N CYS A 24 -8.77 4.85 1.95
CA CYS A 24 -7.68 5.01 2.91
C CYS A 24 -8.09 4.54 4.33
N LEU A 25 -9.30 4.89 4.78
CA LEU A 25 -9.84 4.47 6.09
C LEU A 25 -9.96 2.94 6.19
N GLU A 26 -10.50 2.31 5.14
CA GLU A 26 -10.60 0.86 5.05
C GLU A 26 -9.22 0.18 5.16
N GLN A 27 -8.17 0.83 4.67
CA GLN A 27 -6.78 0.34 4.68
C GLN A 27 -5.93 0.82 5.86
N ASP A 28 -6.54 1.20 6.98
CA ASP A 28 -5.85 1.64 8.21
C ASP A 28 -5.04 2.93 8.02
N GLY A 29 -5.62 3.89 7.30
CA GLY A 29 -5.02 5.20 7.05
C GLY A 29 -6.04 6.30 6.81
N ILE A 30 -5.54 7.47 6.46
CA ILE A 30 -6.32 8.64 6.02
C ILE A 30 -5.74 9.16 4.72
N LEU A 31 -6.45 10.04 4.00
CA LEU A 31 -5.81 10.75 2.89
C LEU A 31 -4.62 11.56 3.42
N ALA A 32 -3.54 11.55 2.65
CA ALA A 32 -2.33 12.26 3.00
C ALA A 32 -2.49 13.78 2.83
N SER A 33 -1.77 14.53 3.65
CA SER A 33 -1.48 15.95 3.40
C SER A 33 -0.44 16.12 2.30
N HIS A 34 -0.41 17.31 1.70
CA HIS A 34 0.68 17.71 0.80
C HIS A 34 2.04 17.60 1.50
N ASP A 35 2.16 18.11 2.74
CA ASP A 35 3.41 18.06 3.49
C ASP A 35 3.91 16.63 3.70
N GLN A 36 3.02 15.70 4.06
CA GLN A 36 3.40 14.29 4.21
C GLN A 36 3.82 13.66 2.88
N LEU A 37 3.15 13.97 1.77
CA LEU A 37 3.55 13.50 0.44
C LEU A 37 4.91 14.06 0.03
N HIS A 38 5.14 15.35 0.28
CA HIS A 38 6.39 16.03 -0.01
C HIS A 38 7.55 15.45 0.80
N GLN A 39 7.35 15.21 2.11
CA GLN A 39 8.35 14.52 2.92
C GLN A 39 8.63 13.11 2.42
N ALA A 40 7.60 12.33 2.04
CA ALA A 40 7.81 11.01 1.47
C ALA A 40 8.63 11.06 0.17
N TRP A 41 8.40 12.06 -0.68
CA TRP A 41 9.20 12.30 -1.89
C TRP A 41 10.66 12.62 -1.58
N LEU A 42 10.93 13.49 -0.58
CA LEU A 42 12.30 13.77 -0.11
C LEU A 42 13.00 12.50 0.39
N GLU A 43 12.24 11.57 0.97
CA GLU A 43 12.72 10.23 1.37
C GLU A 43 12.83 9.22 0.22
N GLY A 44 12.58 9.64 -1.02
CA GLY A 44 12.76 8.84 -2.23
C GLY A 44 11.50 8.18 -2.78
N LEU A 45 10.30 8.53 -2.28
CA LEU A 45 9.04 8.06 -2.88
C LEU A 45 8.93 8.54 -4.32
N ASP A 46 8.77 7.58 -5.23
CA ASP A 46 8.63 7.81 -6.66
C ASP A 46 7.41 7.03 -7.16
N TRP A 47 6.38 7.74 -7.64
CA TRP A 47 5.11 7.15 -8.05
C TRP A 47 4.49 7.87 -9.25
N CYS A 48 4.33 7.14 -10.36
CA CYS A 48 3.89 7.67 -11.66
C CYS A 48 2.36 7.77 -11.83
N ASN A 49 1.64 7.93 -10.73
CA ASN A 49 0.19 7.87 -10.73
C ASN A 49 -0.36 9.01 -9.89
N ALA A 50 -1.22 9.82 -10.50
CA ALA A 50 -1.90 10.92 -9.84
C ALA A 50 -2.90 10.39 -8.80
N GLY A 51 -2.86 10.97 -7.59
CA GLY A 51 -3.73 10.55 -6.50
C GLY A 51 -4.24 11.72 -5.67
N TRP A 52 -5.43 11.52 -5.10
CA TRP A 52 -6.07 12.46 -4.19
C TRP A 52 -5.26 12.66 -2.91
N LEU A 53 -5.26 13.91 -2.42
CA LEU A 53 -4.81 14.33 -1.09
C LEU A 53 -5.97 14.86 -0.26
N GLN A 54 -5.76 15.01 1.05
CA GLN A 54 -6.81 15.36 2.01
C GLN A 54 -7.50 16.71 1.74
N ASP A 55 -6.81 17.64 1.07
CA ASP A 55 -7.33 18.96 0.74
C ASP A 55 -8.16 18.96 -0.56
N GLY A 56 -8.25 17.82 -1.25
CA GLY A 56 -8.91 17.69 -2.54
C GLY A 56 -8.05 18.11 -3.72
N SER A 57 -6.75 18.32 -3.52
CA SER A 57 -5.80 18.40 -4.62
C SER A 57 -5.42 17.02 -5.12
N VAL A 58 -4.93 16.97 -6.36
CA VAL A 58 -4.44 15.73 -6.99
C VAL A 58 -2.98 15.94 -7.37
N GLN A 59 -2.10 15.06 -6.88
CA GLN A 59 -0.65 15.23 -7.00
C GLN A 59 0.04 13.88 -7.26
N TYR A 60 1.31 13.89 -7.64
CA TYR A 60 2.15 12.69 -7.69
C TYR A 60 3.66 13.00 -7.59
N PRO A 61 4.43 12.24 -6.80
CA PRO A 61 5.86 12.47 -6.61
C PRO A 61 6.71 11.76 -7.66
N ILE A 62 7.65 12.48 -8.29
CA ILE A 62 8.63 11.92 -9.23
C ILE A 62 10.04 12.23 -8.73
N SER A 63 10.81 11.19 -8.43
CA SER A 63 12.21 11.30 -8.00
C SER A 63 13.19 10.98 -9.13
N ARG A 64 12.72 10.32 -10.20
CA ARG A 64 13.51 10.03 -11.41
C ARG A 64 12.75 10.43 -12.67
N PRO A 65 13.23 11.43 -13.45
CA PRO A 65 12.58 11.88 -14.68
C PRO A 65 12.45 10.75 -15.70
N ARG A 66 11.28 10.63 -16.34
CA ARG A 66 11.01 9.61 -17.36
C ARG A 66 9.77 9.95 -18.19
N GLU A 67 9.79 9.57 -19.47
CA GLU A 67 8.76 9.90 -20.47
C GLU A 67 7.33 9.67 -19.99
N ARG A 68 7.06 8.46 -19.51
CA ARG A 68 5.70 8.03 -19.16
C ARG A 68 5.14 8.71 -17.91
N CYS A 69 5.91 9.54 -17.23
CA CYS A 69 5.54 10.20 -15.98
C CYS A 69 5.64 11.72 -16.10
N GLY A 70 5.33 12.24 -17.29
CA GLY A 70 5.35 13.65 -17.65
C GLY A 70 6.71 14.12 -18.17
N ARG A 71 7.23 13.43 -19.19
CA ARG A 71 8.41 13.78 -20.00
C ARG A 71 9.75 13.77 -19.24
N LYS A 72 10.85 13.58 -19.97
CA LYS A 72 12.21 13.48 -19.40
C LYS A 72 12.81 14.82 -18.98
N ASP A 73 12.35 15.90 -19.59
CA ASP A 73 12.80 17.28 -19.40
C ASP A 73 12.15 17.98 -18.19
N THR A 74 11.03 17.45 -17.69
CA THR A 74 10.34 18.05 -16.55
C THR A 74 11.08 17.75 -15.25
N PRO A 75 11.33 18.77 -14.39
CA PRO A 75 12.00 18.58 -13.11
C PRO A 75 11.39 17.51 -12.22
N VAL A 76 12.23 16.97 -11.33
CA VAL A 76 11.78 16.13 -10.20
C VAL A 76 10.98 16.97 -9.21
N GLY A 77 10.08 16.32 -8.47
CA GLY A 77 9.24 17.00 -7.49
C GLY A 77 7.88 16.35 -7.32
N VAL A 78 7.08 16.94 -6.42
CA VAL A 78 5.66 16.64 -6.29
C VAL A 78 4.91 17.46 -7.33
N ARG A 79 4.44 16.79 -8.37
CA ARG A 79 3.70 17.41 -9.47
C ARG A 79 2.25 17.57 -9.07
N ASN A 80 1.66 18.70 -9.41
CA ASN A 80 0.36 19.11 -8.90
C ASN A 80 -0.62 19.38 -10.05
N TYR A 81 -1.77 18.69 -10.05
CA TYR A 81 -2.89 18.92 -10.97
C TYR A 81 -3.88 19.96 -10.44
N GLY A 82 -3.63 20.49 -9.24
CA GLY A 82 -4.47 21.44 -8.53
C GLY A 82 -5.65 20.78 -7.83
N TYR A 83 -6.57 21.61 -7.35
CA TYR A 83 -7.87 21.19 -6.85
C TYR A 83 -8.72 20.66 -8.01
N ARG A 84 -9.28 19.46 -7.83
CA ARG A 84 -10.07 18.76 -8.86
C ARG A 84 -11.51 18.61 -8.40
N HIS A 85 -12.42 18.36 -9.34
CA HIS A 85 -13.84 18.18 -9.02
C HIS A 85 -14.06 16.86 -8.29
N LYS A 86 -14.49 16.94 -7.02
CA LYS A 86 -14.45 15.84 -6.05
C LYS A 86 -15.37 14.67 -6.40
N GLU A 87 -16.44 14.94 -7.15
CA GLU A 87 -17.50 13.98 -7.47
C GLU A 87 -17.37 13.35 -8.87
N SER A 88 -16.78 14.07 -9.84
CA SER A 88 -16.81 13.67 -11.26
C SER A 88 -15.46 13.19 -11.76
N GLU A 89 -14.37 13.63 -11.15
CA GLU A 89 -13.02 13.20 -11.51
C GLU A 89 -12.58 12.00 -10.69
N HIS A 90 -11.75 11.15 -11.31
CA HIS A 90 -11.33 9.89 -10.73
C HIS A 90 -9.81 9.75 -10.81
N TYR A 91 -9.19 9.40 -9.69
CA TYR A 91 -7.75 9.25 -9.53
C TYR A 91 -7.44 8.08 -8.59
N ASP A 92 -6.16 7.87 -8.28
CA ASP A 92 -5.75 6.98 -7.19
C ASP A 92 -5.81 7.74 -5.85
N ALA A 93 -5.27 7.18 -4.77
CA ALA A 93 -5.14 7.86 -3.49
C ALA A 93 -3.70 7.78 -2.96
N PHE A 94 -3.24 8.86 -2.33
CA PHE A 94 -2.11 8.78 -1.41
C PHE A 94 -2.66 8.71 0.01
N CYS A 95 -2.47 7.56 0.65
CA CYS A 95 -2.90 7.35 2.02
C CYS A 95 -1.72 7.51 2.98
N PHE A 96 -2.00 7.99 4.18
CA PHE A 96 -1.08 8.08 5.29
C PHE A 96 -1.54 7.16 6.41
N THR A 97 -0.64 6.33 6.93
CA THR A 97 -0.87 5.55 8.13
C THR A 97 0.17 5.90 9.21
N SER A 98 -0.24 5.75 10.47
CA SER A 98 0.56 6.12 11.63
C SER A 98 1.26 4.90 12.23
N ASN A 99 1.61 4.95 13.52
CA ASN A 99 2.26 3.81 14.17
C ASN A 99 1.29 2.63 14.26
N LEU A 100 1.82 1.44 13.97
CA LEU A 100 1.06 0.20 14.01
C LEU A 100 0.83 -0.25 15.47
N ASN A 101 -0.43 -0.29 15.92
CA ASN A 101 -0.79 -0.81 17.24
C ASN A 101 -0.92 -2.35 17.25
N GLY A 102 0.18 -3.02 16.94
CA GLY A 102 0.24 -4.47 16.81
C GLY A 102 1.42 -4.91 15.97
N LYS A 103 1.34 -6.13 15.43
CA LYS A 103 2.41 -6.71 14.60
C LYS A 103 1.83 -7.36 13.34
N VAL A 104 2.41 -7.00 12.19
CA VAL A 104 2.22 -7.76 10.95
C VAL A 104 3.29 -8.84 10.86
N TYR A 105 2.88 -10.05 10.50
CA TYR A 105 3.79 -11.17 10.26
C TYR A 105 3.31 -12.00 9.07
N PHE A 106 4.26 -12.63 8.40
CA PHE A 106 3.96 -13.58 7.34
C PHE A 106 3.66 -14.94 7.95
N LEU A 107 2.45 -15.47 7.74
CA LEU A 107 2.08 -16.78 8.24
C LEU A 107 2.60 -17.86 7.28
N LYS A 108 3.63 -18.59 7.72
CA LYS A 108 4.21 -19.69 6.96
C LYS A 108 3.29 -20.91 7.05
N THR A 109 2.76 -21.33 5.90
CA THR A 109 1.94 -22.55 5.76
C THR A 109 2.65 -23.60 4.93
N PHE A 110 2.27 -24.87 5.09
CA PHE A 110 2.83 -25.99 4.32
C PHE A 110 2.50 -25.91 2.82
N ARG A 111 1.35 -25.34 2.48
CA ARG A 111 0.89 -25.12 1.10
C ARG A 111 0.52 -23.65 0.92
N LYS A 112 0.61 -23.18 -0.31
CA LYS A 112 0.08 -21.87 -0.71
C LYS A 112 -1.44 -21.85 -0.53
N LEU A 113 -1.99 -20.67 -0.29
CA LEU A 113 -3.36 -20.46 0.11
C LEU A 113 -4.13 -19.70 -0.97
N SER A 114 -5.39 -20.07 -1.16
CA SER A 114 -6.39 -19.18 -1.76
C SER A 114 -6.73 -18.05 -0.78
N TYR A 115 -7.39 -16.99 -1.25
CA TYR A 115 -7.76 -15.89 -0.37
C TYR A 115 -8.67 -16.33 0.80
N PRO A 116 -9.73 -17.14 0.60
CA PRO A 116 -10.55 -17.62 1.72
C PRO A 116 -9.76 -18.45 2.74
N GLU A 117 -8.84 -19.30 2.28
CA GLU A 117 -7.96 -20.08 3.17
C GLU A 117 -6.99 -19.19 3.94
N ALA A 118 -6.47 -18.13 3.31
CA ALA A 118 -5.63 -17.14 3.96
C ALA A 118 -6.35 -16.41 5.10
N VAL A 119 -7.61 -16.01 4.87
CA VAL A 119 -8.47 -15.41 5.91
C VAL A 119 -8.67 -16.38 7.07
N GLN A 120 -9.02 -17.63 6.78
CA GLN A 120 -9.23 -18.64 7.82
C GLN A 120 -7.93 -18.95 8.58
N ALA A 121 -6.79 -18.98 7.91
CA ALA A 121 -5.49 -19.26 8.50
C ALA A 121 -5.08 -18.16 9.50
N CYS A 122 -5.25 -16.88 9.17
CA CYS A 122 -5.02 -15.80 10.14
C CYS A 122 -5.99 -15.90 11.32
N LYS A 123 -7.28 -16.15 11.07
CA LYS A 123 -8.30 -16.27 12.13
C LYS A 123 -7.97 -17.40 13.10
N ASN A 124 -7.59 -18.57 12.60
CA ASN A 124 -7.17 -19.72 13.41
C ASN A 124 -5.92 -19.43 14.25
N ASN A 125 -5.15 -18.39 13.90
CA ASN A 125 -3.97 -17.95 14.63
C ASN A 125 -4.25 -16.75 15.56
N GLY A 126 -5.54 -16.41 15.78
CA GLY A 126 -5.94 -15.26 16.61
C GLY A 126 -5.51 -13.93 16.00
N ALA A 127 -5.59 -13.81 14.68
CA ALA A 127 -5.20 -12.63 13.92
C ALA A 127 -6.19 -12.37 12.77
N ALA A 128 -6.17 -11.16 12.22
CA ALA A 128 -6.85 -10.81 10.98
C ALA A 128 -5.87 -10.85 9.80
N VAL A 129 -6.35 -10.87 8.56
CA VAL A 129 -5.49 -10.58 7.41
C VAL A 129 -5.06 -9.11 7.49
N ALA A 130 -3.78 -8.83 7.26
CA ALA A 130 -3.25 -7.49 7.36
C ALA A 130 -3.84 -6.57 6.29
N LYS A 131 -4.11 -5.32 6.67
CA LYS A 131 -4.47 -4.24 5.77
C LYS A 131 -3.23 -3.68 5.07
N VAL A 132 -3.45 -2.95 3.97
CA VAL A 132 -2.35 -2.34 3.22
C VAL A 132 -1.57 -1.34 4.08
N GLY A 133 -2.24 -0.42 4.77
CA GLY A 133 -1.58 0.54 5.65
C GLY A 133 -0.78 -0.17 6.75
N GLN A 134 -1.33 -1.21 7.35
CA GLN A 134 -0.63 -2.00 8.37
C GLN A 134 0.66 -2.63 7.83
N LEU A 135 0.65 -3.15 6.60
CA LEU A 135 1.86 -3.69 5.96
C LEU A 135 2.91 -2.59 5.72
N TYR A 136 2.50 -1.41 5.25
CA TYR A 136 3.40 -0.28 5.04
C TYR A 136 3.99 0.23 6.36
N ALA A 137 3.18 0.32 7.42
CA ALA A 137 3.64 0.70 8.75
C ALA A 137 4.63 -0.33 9.30
N ALA A 138 4.35 -1.62 9.17
CA ALA A 138 5.27 -2.68 9.58
C ALA A 138 6.59 -2.65 8.79
N TRP A 139 6.53 -2.43 7.48
CA TRP A 139 7.71 -2.29 6.63
C TRP A 139 8.61 -1.11 7.04
N LYS A 140 8.03 0.09 7.15
CA LYS A 140 8.80 1.33 7.38
C LYS A 140 9.21 1.50 8.84
N LEU A 141 8.32 1.17 9.78
CA LEU A 141 8.48 1.52 11.21
C LEU A 141 8.95 0.33 12.05
N GLN A 142 8.60 -0.90 11.66
CA GLN A 142 9.02 -2.13 12.35
C GLN A 142 10.05 -2.93 11.57
N LEU A 143 10.55 -2.38 10.45
CA LEU A 143 11.56 -2.99 9.58
C LEU A 143 11.18 -4.41 9.11
N LEU A 144 9.89 -4.65 8.85
CA LEU A 144 9.42 -5.92 8.32
C LEU A 144 9.94 -6.14 6.90
N ASP A 145 10.86 -7.09 6.76
CA ASP A 145 11.52 -7.45 5.51
C ASP A 145 11.19 -8.90 5.14
N ARG A 146 10.49 -9.11 4.02
CA ARG A 146 10.04 -10.44 3.60
C ARG A 146 9.93 -10.56 2.09
N CYS A 147 10.77 -11.41 1.52
CA CYS A 147 10.75 -11.77 0.10
C CYS A 147 9.68 -12.82 -0.25
N GLU A 148 8.45 -12.67 0.24
CA GLU A 148 7.38 -13.63 -0.04
C GLU A 148 6.06 -12.92 -0.28
N ALA A 149 5.50 -13.13 -1.48
CA ALA A 149 4.20 -12.61 -1.86
C ALA A 149 3.08 -13.24 -1.02
N GLY A 150 2.24 -12.39 -0.43
CA GLY A 150 1.13 -12.81 0.42
C GLY A 150 -0.11 -11.97 0.22
N TRP A 151 -1.26 -12.57 0.52
CA TRP A 151 -2.56 -11.92 0.55
C TRP A 151 -2.61 -10.83 1.62
N LEU A 152 -3.28 -9.73 1.27
CA LEU A 152 -3.77 -8.68 2.17
C LEU A 152 -5.30 -8.61 2.11
N GLU A 153 -5.91 -7.92 3.07
CA GLU A 153 -7.37 -7.86 3.26
C GLU A 153 -8.12 -7.29 2.03
N ASP A 154 -7.53 -6.34 1.30
CA ASP A 154 -8.10 -5.81 0.05
C ASP A 154 -8.12 -6.85 -1.09
N GLY A 155 -7.52 -8.02 -0.88
CA GLY A 155 -7.35 -9.06 -1.88
C GLY A 155 -6.21 -8.78 -2.85
N SER A 156 -5.34 -7.82 -2.56
CA SER A 156 -4.09 -7.63 -3.30
C SER A 156 -3.02 -8.61 -2.81
N ILE A 157 -2.03 -8.85 -3.66
CA ILE A 157 -0.82 -9.57 -3.31
C ILE A 157 0.33 -8.59 -3.16
N ARG A 158 0.93 -8.55 -1.98
CA ARG A 158 2.05 -7.65 -1.68
C ARG A 158 3.16 -8.35 -0.91
N TYR A 159 4.33 -7.72 -0.89
CA TYR A 159 5.45 -8.11 -0.02
C TYR A 159 6.39 -6.94 0.27
N PRO A 160 6.88 -6.77 1.51
CA PRO A 160 7.74 -5.65 1.90
C PRO A 160 9.23 -5.99 1.78
N ILE A 161 10.03 -5.06 1.26
CA ILE A 161 11.48 -5.18 1.15
C ILE A 161 12.14 -3.98 1.83
N VAL A 162 12.86 -4.26 2.92
CA VAL A 162 13.69 -3.24 3.60
C VAL A 162 15.09 -3.23 3.00
N ASN A 163 15.68 -4.42 2.82
CA ASN A 163 17.00 -4.60 2.24
C ASN A 163 16.89 -5.15 0.81
N PRO A 164 17.12 -4.32 -0.23
CA PRO A 164 17.04 -4.76 -1.62
C PRO A 164 18.01 -5.89 -1.94
N ARG A 165 17.60 -6.82 -2.80
CA ARG A 165 18.42 -7.98 -3.17
C ARG A 165 18.06 -8.46 -4.58
N ALA A 166 19.05 -8.91 -5.35
CA ALA A 166 18.92 -9.17 -6.78
C ALA A 166 17.75 -10.09 -7.18
N ARG A 167 17.41 -11.08 -6.34
CA ARG A 167 16.32 -12.04 -6.60
C ARG A 167 14.99 -11.66 -5.95
N CYS A 168 14.87 -10.46 -5.39
CA CYS A 168 13.67 -10.06 -4.69
C CYS A 168 13.35 -8.56 -4.76
N GLY A 169 12.30 -8.21 -5.49
CA GLY A 169 11.75 -6.85 -5.46
C GLY A 169 12.62 -5.78 -6.13
N GLY A 170 13.75 -6.13 -6.74
CA GLY A 170 14.62 -5.19 -7.45
C GLY A 170 15.61 -4.46 -6.56
N ALA A 171 16.08 -3.30 -7.03
CA ALA A 171 17.19 -2.56 -6.42
C ALA A 171 16.77 -1.56 -5.32
N GLU A 172 15.49 -1.26 -5.19
CA GLU A 172 14.98 -0.25 -4.25
C GLU A 172 14.25 -0.90 -3.07
N PRO A 173 14.17 -0.26 -1.90
CA PRO A 173 13.28 -0.70 -0.83
C PRO A 173 11.80 -0.42 -1.18
N GLY A 174 10.87 -0.94 -0.39
CA GLY A 174 9.43 -0.66 -0.51
C GLY A 174 8.53 -1.88 -0.46
N VAL A 175 7.22 -1.62 -0.44
CA VAL A 175 6.20 -2.65 -0.57
C VAL A 175 5.90 -2.88 -2.04
N ARG A 176 6.08 -4.11 -2.52
CA ARG A 176 5.77 -4.50 -3.90
C ARG A 176 4.32 -4.92 -4.02
N ASN A 177 3.67 -4.51 -5.12
CA ASN A 177 2.30 -4.87 -5.45
C ASN A 177 2.29 -5.75 -6.71
N LEU A 178 1.75 -6.97 -6.59
CA LEU A 178 1.58 -7.91 -7.70
C LEU A 178 0.14 -7.92 -8.26
N GLY A 179 -0.70 -6.99 -7.82
CA GLY A 179 -2.07 -6.82 -8.29
C GLY A 179 -3.08 -7.67 -7.53
N PHE A 180 -4.20 -7.94 -8.19
CA PHE A 180 -5.39 -8.59 -7.63
C PHE A 180 -5.72 -9.87 -8.41
N PRO A 181 -5.01 -10.99 -8.15
CA PRO A 181 -5.29 -12.25 -8.82
C PRO A 181 -6.64 -12.83 -8.38
N ASP A 182 -7.15 -13.80 -9.14
CA ASP A 182 -8.38 -14.51 -8.77
C ASP A 182 -8.21 -15.19 -7.41
N LYS A 183 -9.15 -14.91 -6.50
CA LYS A 183 -9.16 -15.35 -5.10
C LYS A 183 -9.18 -16.87 -4.94
N LYS A 184 -9.54 -17.62 -5.98
CA LYS A 184 -9.55 -19.10 -5.97
C LYS A 184 -8.16 -19.72 -6.08
N TYR A 185 -7.16 -19.00 -6.59
CA TYR A 185 -5.85 -19.57 -6.85
C TYR A 185 -4.98 -19.69 -5.59
N LYS A 186 -4.42 -20.89 -5.38
CA LYS A 186 -3.57 -21.24 -4.24
C LYS A 186 -2.11 -20.97 -4.55
N LEU A 187 -1.72 -19.70 -4.68
CA LEU A 187 -0.39 -19.31 -5.17
C LEU A 187 0.45 -18.55 -4.13
N PHE A 188 -0.17 -17.98 -3.10
CA PHE A 188 0.48 -17.02 -2.21
C PHE A 188 0.38 -17.43 -0.74
N GLY A 189 1.25 -16.85 0.10
CA GLY A 189 1.07 -16.92 1.56
C GLY A 189 0.07 -15.86 2.03
N VAL A 190 0.13 -15.49 3.30
CA VAL A 190 -0.70 -14.41 3.85
C VAL A 190 0.08 -13.61 4.87
N TYR A 191 -0.14 -12.29 4.88
CA TYR A 191 0.29 -11.44 5.98
C TYR A 191 -0.87 -11.32 6.96
N CYS A 192 -0.64 -11.71 8.21
CA CYS A 192 -1.61 -11.56 9.28
C CYS A 192 -1.22 -10.37 10.16
N PHE A 193 -2.22 -9.72 10.74
CA PHE A 193 -2.08 -8.66 11.71
C PHE A 193 -2.68 -9.11 13.04
N LYS A 194 -1.89 -9.03 14.11
CA LYS A 194 -2.33 -9.27 15.49
C LYS A 194 -2.21 -7.97 16.28
N LYS A 195 -3.32 -7.56 16.91
CA LYS A 195 -3.36 -6.33 17.71
C LYS A 195 -2.60 -6.53 19.02
N ALA A 196 -1.95 -5.48 19.51
CA ALA A 196 -1.31 -5.54 20.82
C ALA A 196 -2.36 -5.75 21.92
N GLY A 197 -2.11 -6.69 22.84
CA GLY A 197 -3.00 -6.98 23.99
C GLY A 197 -4.06 -8.07 23.78
N GLU A 198 -4.16 -8.68 22.59
CA GLU A 198 -5.00 -9.87 22.38
C GLU A 198 -4.33 -11.13 22.94
N VAL A 199 -4.70 -11.50 24.17
CA VAL A 199 -4.41 -12.82 24.76
C VAL A 199 -5.28 -13.85 24.05
N PRO A 200 -4.73 -15.00 23.59
CA PRO A 200 -5.56 -16.06 23.02
C PRO A 200 -6.60 -16.53 24.05
N PRO A 201 -7.83 -16.87 23.63
CA PRO A 201 -8.75 -17.61 24.51
C PRO A 201 -8.19 -18.98 24.89
#